data_AF-A0ABD1XIS9-F1
#
_entry.id   AF-A0ABD1XIS9-F1
#
_cell.length_a   1.000
_cell.length_b   1.000
_cell.length_c   1.000
_cell.angle_alpha   90.00
_cell.angle_beta   90.00
_cell.angle_gamma   90.00
#
_symmetry.space_group_name_H-M   'P 1'
#
loop_
_entity.id
_entity.type
_entity.pdbx_description
1 polymer ?
#
loop_
_entity_poly.entity_id
_entity_poly.type
_entity_poly.pdbx_seq_one_letter_code
_entity_poly.pdbx_strand_id
1 'polypeptide(L)'
;MAQSLVLRGCSFFFFSESIDPLLALCKLLRCTDFTGGRKNGGRSESERECGKFEQALEDGKKTVELKPDWGKGYSRLGAAYIGLGNHEEAANAYKKGLEVDPKNEVLKSGLAEAQAAASRAARTPPGGQSPFGTIFQGPDVWVKISNDPRTKQFLSQPDFVKMLQDVQRSPGNLNRYINDPRMMQVLGVLLGVNIQTPSAEDMETGRWNDEAETPAQSSRSFSPPQAAEEKKEPKPKKEPEPEPMDVPDEEKEKREKKAQALKEKELGNEFYKKKQFEEAITHYTKAWELYDEDISFLTNRAAVYLEMGKYEECVQDCNTAVERGREVHADFKMISRALTRKGTAYVKLAKSSKDYDIAIETFQKALTEHRNPDTLKKLNDAERTKKDLEQQEYFNPELGDEEREKGNEFFKKAEYPEAIRHYSEALRRNPSDVKAYSNRAACYTKLGALPEGLKDANKCIELDPKFIKGYSRKGTIQFFMKEYDKALETYQTGLGYEPQNQELLDGVQRCVSQINKMNRGDLSGEELKERQAKAMQDPEIQGILSDPVMRQVLTDFQENPKAAQEHMKNPMVMGKIQKLVSAGIVQVR
;
A
#
# COMPACT_ATOMS: atom_id res chain seq x y z
N MET A 1 54.20 35.51 -11.59
CA MET A 1 52.98 36.20 -11.12
C MET A 1 51.83 35.21 -11.25
N ALA A 2 51.49 34.52 -10.15
CA ALA A 2 50.25 34.68 -9.36
C ALA A 2 49.06 33.87 -9.98
N GLN A 3 48.69 32.72 -9.41
CA GLN A 3 47.58 32.48 -8.43
C GLN A 3 46.21 32.32 -9.13
N SER A 4 45.50 31.17 -9.08
CA SER A 4 44.70 30.55 -7.98
C SER A 4 43.18 30.82 -8.08
N LEU A 5 42.41 29.73 -8.19
CA LEU A 5 41.14 29.37 -7.51
C LEU A 5 39.97 30.39 -7.28
N VAL A 6 38.78 30.06 -7.84
CA VAL A 6 37.52 29.63 -7.14
C VAL A 6 36.47 30.65 -6.55
N LEU A 7 35.19 30.35 -6.89
CA LEU A 7 33.85 30.56 -6.25
C LEU A 7 32.86 31.70 -6.64
N ARG A 8 31.63 31.22 -6.94
CA ARG A 8 30.25 31.66 -6.55
C ARG A 8 29.49 32.75 -7.33
N GLY A 9 28.24 32.41 -7.71
CA GLY A 9 27.10 33.34 -7.68
C GLY A 9 26.08 33.24 -8.83
N CYS A 10 24.85 32.86 -8.50
CA CYS A 10 23.53 33.04 -9.15
C CYS A 10 23.40 33.74 -10.52
N SER A 11 22.54 33.18 -11.40
CA SER A 11 21.52 33.90 -12.23
C SER A 11 20.65 32.84 -12.94
N PHE A 12 19.37 32.70 -12.60
CA PHE A 12 18.25 33.29 -13.35
C PHE A 12 18.43 33.21 -14.88
N PHE A 13 17.77 32.26 -15.53
CA PHE A 13 17.45 32.38 -16.95
C PHE A 13 16.00 31.95 -17.20
N PHE A 14 15.20 32.98 -17.48
CA PHE A 14 13.98 32.93 -18.27
C PHE A 14 14.16 31.99 -19.46
N PHE A 15 13.24 31.04 -19.67
CA PHE A 15 12.98 30.52 -21.00
C PHE A 15 11.61 31.02 -21.44
N SER A 16 11.67 31.82 -22.50
CA SER A 16 10.57 32.46 -23.19
C SER A 16 9.62 31.47 -23.82
N GLU A 17 8.35 31.88 -23.81
CA GLU A 17 7.23 31.50 -24.68
C GLU A 17 7.60 30.79 -25.99
N SER A 18 7.16 29.53 -26.08
CA SER A 18 6.58 28.87 -27.28
C SER A 18 6.62 27.34 -27.10
N ILE A 19 6.04 26.83 -26.00
CA ILE A 19 5.77 25.39 -25.88
C ILE A 19 4.39 25.14 -26.47
N ASP A 20 4.40 24.40 -27.58
CA ASP A 20 3.23 23.95 -28.32
C ASP A 20 2.16 23.36 -27.39
N PRO A 21 0.93 23.91 -27.34
CA PRO A 21 -0.12 23.47 -26.40
C PRO A 21 -0.51 22.00 -26.53
N LEU A 22 -0.18 21.36 -27.66
CA LEU A 22 -0.36 19.92 -27.89
C LEU A 22 0.62 19.06 -27.08
N LEU A 23 1.84 19.54 -26.84
CA LEU A 23 2.87 18.81 -26.11
C LEU A 23 2.60 18.80 -24.59
N ALA A 24 2.00 19.88 -24.07
CA ALA A 24 1.51 19.95 -22.70
C ALA A 24 0.30 19.03 -22.48
N LEU A 25 -0.60 18.92 -23.47
CA LEU A 25 -1.74 18.00 -23.43
C LEU A 25 -1.30 16.52 -23.39
N CYS A 26 -0.24 16.17 -24.11
CA CYS A 26 0.32 14.80 -24.13
C CYS A 26 0.95 14.36 -22.80
N LYS A 27 1.46 15.28 -21.97
CA LYS A 27 1.94 14.95 -20.62
C LYS A 27 0.78 14.69 -19.64
N LEU A 28 -0.34 15.40 -19.81
CA LEU A 28 -1.59 15.22 -19.03
C LEU A 28 -2.44 14.01 -19.50
N LEU A 29 -2.19 13.48 -20.70
CA LEU A 29 -2.90 12.32 -21.26
C LEU A 29 -2.42 10.96 -20.72
N ARG A 30 -1.36 10.88 -19.92
CA ARG A 30 -0.82 9.60 -19.37
C ARG A 30 -1.62 9.02 -18.20
N CYS A 31 -2.64 9.73 -17.70
CA CYS A 31 -3.51 9.26 -16.63
C CYS A 31 -4.91 8.96 -17.17
N THR A 32 -5.05 7.96 -18.05
CA THR A 32 -6.37 7.52 -18.52
C THR A 32 -6.46 6.00 -18.55
N ASP A 33 -6.99 5.44 -17.48
CA ASP A 33 -7.81 4.21 -17.47
C ASP A 33 -8.61 4.21 -16.16
N PHE A 34 -9.73 4.92 -16.16
CA PHE A 34 -10.72 4.83 -15.09
C PHE A 34 -12.11 4.81 -15.72
N THR A 35 -12.43 3.70 -16.38
CA THR A 35 -13.81 3.31 -16.64
C THR A 35 -14.28 2.40 -15.51
N GLY A 36 -15.49 2.67 -15.04
CA GLY A 36 -15.98 2.31 -13.73
C GLY A 36 -16.02 0.81 -13.41
N GLY A 37 -15.71 0.51 -12.15
CA GLY A 37 -15.95 -0.78 -11.53
C GLY A 37 -15.84 -0.64 -10.01
N ARG A 38 -16.92 -0.28 -9.32
CA ARG A 38 -16.99 -0.36 -7.85
C ARG A 38 -16.89 -1.82 -7.45
N LYS A 39 -15.75 -2.23 -6.85
CA LYS A 39 -15.66 -3.44 -6.05
C LYS A 39 -15.56 -3.02 -4.59
N ASN A 40 -16.42 -3.60 -3.75
CA ASN A 40 -16.45 -3.39 -2.32
C ASN A 40 -15.14 -3.93 -1.70
N GLY A 41 -14.29 -3.02 -1.23
CA GLY A 41 -13.01 -3.30 -0.57
C GLY A 41 -12.85 -2.43 0.68
N GLY A 42 -12.19 -2.98 1.71
CA GLY A 42 -12.17 -2.44 3.08
C GLY A 42 -11.48 -1.08 3.23
N ARG A 43 -11.56 -0.55 4.47
CA ARG A 43 -11.14 0.80 4.92
C ARG A 43 -9.74 1.27 4.46
N SER A 44 -8.82 0.37 4.09
CA SER A 44 -7.48 0.67 3.59
C SER A 44 -7.40 0.93 2.08
N GLU A 45 -8.35 0.43 1.28
CA GLU A 45 -8.43 0.73 -0.15
C GLU A 45 -9.10 2.07 -0.42
N SER A 46 -10.09 2.46 0.39
CA SER A 46 -10.72 3.77 0.30
C SER A 46 -9.73 4.91 0.53
N GLU A 47 -8.80 4.78 1.48
CA GLU A 47 -7.75 5.78 1.71
C GLU A 47 -6.77 5.90 0.53
N ARG A 48 -6.44 4.78 -0.13
CA ARG A 48 -5.62 4.76 -1.36
C ARG A 48 -6.34 5.31 -2.57
N GLU A 49 -7.66 5.18 -2.64
CA GLU A 49 -8.48 5.74 -3.71
C GLU A 49 -8.68 7.25 -3.52
N CYS A 50 -8.94 7.73 -2.30
CA CYS A 50 -9.05 9.15 -1.98
C CYS A 50 -7.80 9.96 -2.40
N GLY A 51 -6.59 9.47 -2.08
CA GLY A 51 -5.35 10.13 -2.47
C GLY A 51 -5.11 10.22 -3.98
N LYS A 52 -5.77 9.39 -4.79
CA LYS A 52 -5.70 9.45 -6.26
C LYS A 52 -6.70 10.45 -6.85
N PHE A 53 -7.85 10.64 -6.22
CA PHE A 53 -8.85 11.61 -6.66
C PHE A 53 -8.42 13.06 -6.38
N GLU A 54 -7.67 13.31 -5.30
CA GLU A 54 -7.07 14.63 -5.02
C GLU A 54 -6.05 15.04 -6.10
N GLN A 55 -5.19 14.12 -6.52
CA GLN A 55 -4.25 14.34 -7.63
C GLN A 55 -4.98 14.55 -8.96
N ALA A 56 -6.00 13.73 -9.25
CA ALA A 56 -6.83 13.89 -10.44
C ALA A 56 -7.59 15.22 -10.47
N LEU A 57 -7.97 15.75 -9.30
CA LEU A 57 -8.60 17.07 -9.18
C LEU A 57 -7.62 18.19 -9.55
N GLU A 58 -6.39 18.12 -9.07
CA GLU A 58 -5.35 19.10 -9.39
C GLU A 58 -5.02 19.12 -10.89
N ASP A 59 -4.88 17.93 -11.48
CA ASP A 59 -4.66 17.77 -12.92
C ASP A 59 -5.84 18.27 -13.75
N GLY A 60 -7.07 17.99 -13.30
CA GLY A 60 -8.30 18.49 -13.93
C GLY A 60 -8.39 20.01 -13.90
N LYS A 61 -8.02 20.66 -12.80
CA LYS A 61 -8.02 22.12 -12.66
C LYS A 61 -6.97 22.77 -13.58
N LYS A 62 -5.74 22.27 -13.58
CA LYS A 62 -4.66 22.74 -14.47
C LYS A 62 -5.03 22.55 -15.94
N THR A 63 -5.71 21.46 -16.28
CA THR A 63 -6.17 21.21 -17.66
C THR A 63 -7.16 22.29 -18.13
N VAL A 64 -8.13 22.64 -17.29
CA VAL A 64 -9.12 23.67 -17.60
C VAL A 64 -8.49 25.07 -17.64
N GLU A 65 -7.48 25.32 -16.80
CA GLU A 65 -6.72 26.58 -16.79
C GLU A 65 -5.89 26.75 -18.08
N LEU A 66 -5.26 25.68 -18.57
CA LEU A 66 -4.43 25.71 -19.77
C LEU A 66 -5.24 25.75 -21.07
N LYS A 67 -6.40 25.07 -21.11
CA LYS A 67 -7.32 25.09 -22.26
C LYS A 67 -8.79 25.18 -21.81
N PRO A 68 -9.30 26.40 -21.60
CA PRO A 68 -10.70 26.63 -21.21
C PRO A 68 -11.72 26.25 -22.28
N ASP A 69 -11.30 26.09 -23.54
CA ASP A 69 -12.08 25.74 -24.72
C ASP A 69 -12.23 24.22 -24.93
N TRP A 70 -11.60 23.40 -24.07
CA TRP A 70 -11.60 21.95 -24.22
C TRP A 70 -12.65 21.26 -23.33
N GLY A 71 -13.82 20.95 -23.90
CA GLY A 71 -14.95 20.33 -23.18
C GLY A 71 -14.62 19.01 -22.44
N LYS A 72 -13.71 18.18 -22.97
CA LYS A 72 -13.27 16.93 -22.30
C LYS A 72 -12.49 17.19 -21.00
N GLY A 73 -11.84 18.36 -20.86
CA GLY A 73 -11.17 18.78 -19.62
C GLY A 73 -12.15 18.94 -18.47
N TYR A 74 -13.29 19.59 -18.72
CA TYR A 74 -14.38 19.72 -17.75
C TYR A 74 -15.02 18.37 -17.38
N SER A 75 -15.03 17.40 -18.31
CA SER A 75 -15.53 16.05 -18.00
C SER A 75 -14.67 15.35 -16.94
N ARG A 76 -13.35 15.51 -17.04
CA ARG A 76 -12.38 14.93 -16.08
C ARG A 76 -12.43 15.64 -14.74
N LEU A 77 -12.54 16.96 -14.76
CA LEU A 77 -12.71 17.76 -13.55
C LEU A 77 -13.99 17.37 -12.77
N GLY A 78 -15.10 17.20 -13.48
CA GLY A 78 -16.36 16.74 -12.88
C GLY A 78 -16.27 15.33 -12.29
N ALA A 79 -15.58 14.40 -12.96
CA ALA A 79 -15.39 13.03 -12.47
C ALA A 79 -14.51 12.98 -11.22
N ALA A 80 -13.48 13.82 -11.14
CA ALA A 80 -12.64 13.95 -9.96
C ALA A 80 -13.44 14.47 -8.74
N TYR A 81 -14.31 15.48 -8.94
CA TYR A 81 -15.19 15.97 -7.87
C TYR A 81 -16.21 14.92 -7.40
N ILE A 82 -16.75 14.09 -8.30
CA ILE A 82 -17.62 12.96 -7.93
C ILE A 82 -16.85 11.95 -7.07
N GLY A 83 -15.60 11.64 -7.43
CA GLY A 83 -14.73 10.74 -6.65
C GLY A 83 -14.43 11.24 -5.23
N LEU A 84 -14.41 12.56 -5.04
CA LEU A 84 -14.23 13.22 -3.73
C LEU A 84 -15.54 13.43 -2.95
N GLY A 85 -16.69 13.07 -3.52
CA GLY A 85 -18.01 13.26 -2.89
C GLY A 85 -18.57 14.69 -2.99
N ASN A 86 -17.87 15.60 -3.67
CA ASN A 86 -18.30 16.99 -3.88
C ASN A 86 -19.20 17.08 -5.12
N HIS A 87 -20.45 16.65 -4.96
CA HIS A 87 -21.41 16.52 -6.06
C HIS A 87 -21.93 17.86 -6.61
N GLU A 88 -21.94 18.93 -5.80
CA GLU A 88 -22.37 20.27 -6.24
C GLU A 88 -21.34 20.92 -7.18
N GLU A 89 -20.06 20.86 -6.81
CA GLU A 89 -18.95 21.35 -7.60
C GLU A 89 -18.78 20.55 -8.90
N ALA A 90 -19.03 19.23 -8.84
CA ALA A 90 -19.08 18.38 -10.03
C ALA A 90 -20.15 18.86 -11.02
N ALA A 91 -21.38 19.12 -10.55
CA ALA A 91 -22.46 19.60 -11.41
C ALA A 91 -22.14 20.97 -12.05
N ASN A 92 -21.48 21.86 -11.31
CA ASN A 92 -21.04 23.15 -11.84
C ASN A 92 -19.93 23.00 -12.89
N ALA A 93 -18.98 22.08 -12.70
CA ALA A 93 -17.94 21.79 -13.68
C ALA A 93 -18.52 21.22 -14.99
N TYR A 94 -19.49 20.30 -14.91
CA TYR A 94 -20.17 19.75 -16.08
C TYR A 94 -21.01 20.79 -16.83
N LYS A 95 -21.70 21.70 -16.12
CA LYS A 95 -22.43 22.83 -16.74
C LYS A 95 -21.50 23.73 -17.55
N LYS A 96 -20.38 24.16 -16.95
CA LYS A 96 -19.36 24.96 -17.65
C LYS A 96 -18.79 24.23 -18.87
N GLY A 97 -18.58 22.92 -18.76
CA GLY A 97 -18.17 22.11 -19.91
C GLY A 97 -19.20 22.11 -21.05
N LEU A 98 -20.50 22.07 -20.74
CA LEU A 98 -21.58 22.11 -21.74
C LEU A 98 -21.77 23.49 -22.37
N GLU A 99 -21.38 24.56 -21.69
CA GLU A 99 -21.33 25.91 -22.29
C GLU A 99 -20.26 25.98 -23.39
N VAL A 100 -19.17 25.21 -23.24
CA VAL A 100 -18.06 25.14 -24.20
C VAL A 100 -18.32 24.10 -25.31
N ASP A 101 -18.89 22.94 -24.98
CA ASP A 101 -19.24 21.88 -25.92
C ASP A 101 -20.66 21.33 -25.68
N PRO A 102 -21.70 21.99 -26.23
CA PRO A 102 -23.10 21.64 -25.98
C PRO A 102 -23.53 20.26 -26.53
N LYS A 103 -22.76 19.69 -27.46
CA LYS A 103 -23.09 18.43 -28.15
C LYS A 103 -22.47 17.20 -27.48
N ASN A 104 -21.71 17.39 -26.40
CA ASN A 104 -20.99 16.31 -25.75
C ASN A 104 -21.89 15.45 -24.84
N GLU A 105 -22.16 14.22 -25.27
CA GLU A 105 -23.01 13.27 -24.52
C GLU A 105 -22.41 12.83 -23.17
N VAL A 106 -21.07 12.84 -23.03
CA VAL A 106 -20.39 12.49 -21.76
C VAL A 106 -20.61 13.58 -20.71
N LEU A 107 -20.62 14.85 -21.12
CA LEU A 107 -20.90 15.97 -20.21
C LEU A 107 -22.38 16.02 -19.80
N LYS A 108 -23.31 15.69 -20.71
CA LYS A 108 -24.74 15.63 -20.39
C LYS A 108 -25.07 14.50 -19.41
N SER A 109 -24.51 13.30 -19.65
CA SER A 109 -24.67 12.16 -18.76
C SER A 109 -24.01 12.40 -17.39
N GLY A 110 -22.80 12.95 -17.37
CA GLY A 110 -22.11 13.34 -16.13
C GLY A 110 -22.85 14.41 -15.32
N LEU A 111 -23.49 15.38 -15.97
CA LEU A 111 -24.32 16.39 -15.30
C LEU A 111 -25.56 15.77 -14.65
N ALA A 112 -26.25 14.87 -15.38
CA ALA A 112 -27.43 14.18 -14.86
C ALA A 112 -27.07 13.30 -13.65
N GLU A 113 -25.93 12.61 -13.69
CA GLU A 113 -25.43 11.80 -12.57
C GLU A 113 -25.05 12.67 -11.36
N ALA A 114 -24.33 13.78 -11.57
CA ALA A 114 -23.94 14.69 -10.50
C ALA A 114 -25.17 15.33 -9.82
N GLN A 115 -26.19 15.73 -10.58
CA GLN A 115 -27.44 16.28 -10.02
C GLN A 115 -28.28 15.22 -9.30
N ALA A 116 -28.32 13.98 -9.82
CA ALA A 116 -28.98 12.87 -9.15
C ALA A 116 -28.26 12.49 -7.85
N ALA A 117 -26.92 12.56 -7.81
CA ALA A 117 -26.13 12.31 -6.61
C ALA A 117 -26.30 13.43 -5.57
N ALA A 118 -26.25 14.71 -5.99
CA ALA A 118 -26.47 15.85 -5.11
C ALA A 118 -27.88 15.85 -4.50
N SER A 119 -28.91 15.50 -5.27
CA SER A 119 -30.29 15.39 -4.77
C SER A 119 -30.52 14.18 -3.86
N ARG A 120 -29.74 13.08 -4.00
CA ARG A 120 -29.73 11.96 -3.05
C ARG A 120 -29.01 12.31 -1.75
N ALA A 121 -27.88 13.02 -1.83
CA ALA A 121 -27.15 13.51 -0.66
C ALA A 121 -28.02 14.49 0.17
N ALA A 122 -28.75 15.40 -0.48
CA ALA A 122 -29.67 16.32 0.18
C ALA A 122 -30.92 15.66 0.83
N ARG A 123 -31.25 14.42 0.45
CA ARG A 123 -32.37 13.64 1.02
C ARG A 123 -31.97 12.71 2.17
N THR A 124 -30.70 12.70 2.57
CA THR A 124 -30.17 11.85 3.63
C THR A 124 -29.93 12.70 4.89
N PRO A 125 -30.71 12.55 5.97
CA PRO A 125 -30.34 13.15 7.26
C PRO A 125 -29.16 12.38 7.87
N PRO A 126 -28.25 13.04 8.60
CA PRO A 126 -27.10 12.37 9.18
C PRO A 126 -27.54 11.53 10.39
N GLY A 127 -27.72 10.22 10.19
CA GLY A 127 -28.04 9.26 11.25
C GLY A 127 -28.11 7.83 10.71
N GLY A 128 -27.16 6.99 11.12
CA GLY A 128 -26.94 5.66 10.55
C GLY A 128 -28.16 4.74 10.55
N GLN A 129 -28.53 4.24 9.37
CA GLN A 129 -29.35 3.04 9.22
C GLN A 129 -28.72 2.09 8.19
N SER A 130 -28.90 0.80 8.48
CA SER A 130 -28.29 -0.34 7.78
C SER A 130 -28.66 -0.38 6.29
N PRO A 131 -27.73 -0.72 5.37
CA PRO A 131 -27.94 -0.70 3.91
C PRO A 131 -29.08 -1.60 3.39
N PHE A 132 -29.67 -2.44 4.25
CA PHE A 132 -30.64 -3.47 3.89
C PHE A 132 -32.11 -3.07 4.16
N GLY A 133 -32.35 -1.99 4.91
CA GLY A 133 -33.69 -1.61 5.34
C GLY A 133 -34.66 -1.22 4.20
N THR A 134 -34.12 -0.70 3.10
CA THR A 134 -34.91 -0.23 1.95
C THR A 134 -35.36 -1.36 1.01
N ILE A 135 -34.80 -2.57 1.14
CA ILE A 135 -35.09 -3.72 0.28
C ILE A 135 -36.49 -4.29 0.52
N PHE A 136 -36.99 -4.18 1.76
CA PHE A 136 -38.32 -4.64 2.16
C PHE A 136 -39.46 -3.68 1.78
N GLN A 137 -39.14 -2.51 1.23
CA GLN A 137 -40.12 -1.51 0.82
C GLN A 137 -40.49 -1.58 -0.68
N GLY A 138 -39.85 -2.47 -1.44
CA GLY A 138 -40.13 -2.64 -2.87
C GLY A 138 -41.54 -3.21 -3.14
N PRO A 139 -42.23 -2.79 -4.21
CA PRO A 139 -43.56 -3.30 -4.57
C PRO A 139 -43.58 -4.80 -4.88
N ASP A 140 -42.42 -5.40 -5.20
CA ASP A 140 -42.29 -6.80 -5.63
C ASP A 140 -41.94 -7.77 -4.49
N VAL A 141 -41.81 -7.30 -3.25
CA VAL A 141 -41.35 -8.11 -2.10
C VAL A 141 -42.28 -9.29 -1.84
N TRP A 142 -43.59 -9.05 -1.80
CA TRP A 142 -44.59 -10.11 -1.55
C TRP A 142 -44.67 -11.13 -2.68
N VAL A 143 -44.44 -10.70 -3.93
CA VAL A 143 -44.45 -11.56 -5.12
C VAL A 143 -43.23 -12.47 -5.14
N LYS A 144 -42.05 -11.96 -4.76
CA LYS A 144 -40.82 -12.76 -4.69
C LYS A 144 -40.87 -13.82 -3.59
N ILE A 145 -41.50 -13.50 -2.47
CA ILE A 145 -41.65 -14.44 -1.34
C ILE A 145 -42.70 -15.52 -1.64
N SER A 146 -43.78 -15.19 -2.36
CA SER A 146 -44.82 -16.17 -2.69
C SER A 146 -44.41 -17.12 -3.83
N ASN A 147 -43.49 -16.70 -4.69
CA ASN A 147 -43.01 -17.47 -5.83
C ASN A 147 -41.86 -18.44 -5.49
N ASP A 148 -41.11 -18.25 -4.39
CA ASP A 148 -40.05 -19.18 -3.98
C ASP A 148 -40.62 -20.33 -3.12
N PRO A 149 -40.40 -21.60 -3.50
CA PRO A 149 -40.91 -22.76 -2.76
C PRO A 149 -40.51 -22.81 -1.28
N ARG A 150 -39.36 -22.22 -0.90
CA ARG A 150 -38.81 -22.28 0.46
C ARG A 150 -39.46 -21.27 1.40
N THR A 151 -39.79 -20.09 0.88
CA THR A 151 -40.30 -18.98 1.71
C THR A 151 -41.82 -18.85 1.65
N LYS A 152 -42.47 -19.47 0.65
CA LYS A 152 -43.94 -19.53 0.55
C LYS A 152 -44.60 -20.14 1.78
N GLN A 153 -43.98 -21.16 2.39
CA GLN A 153 -44.47 -21.76 3.64
C GLN A 153 -44.55 -20.75 4.78
N PHE A 154 -43.63 -19.78 4.86
CA PHE A 154 -43.62 -18.79 5.94
C PHE A 154 -44.79 -17.81 5.85
N LEU A 155 -45.37 -17.63 4.65
CA LEU A 155 -46.58 -16.80 4.47
C LEU A 155 -47.84 -17.41 5.11
N SER A 156 -47.86 -18.71 5.39
CA SER A 156 -48.94 -19.33 6.16
C SER A 156 -48.85 -19.10 7.67
N GLN A 157 -47.74 -18.54 8.16
CA GLN A 157 -47.51 -18.29 9.58
C GLN A 157 -47.88 -16.82 9.93
N PRO A 158 -48.93 -16.58 10.73
CA PRO A 158 -49.44 -15.22 10.97
C PRO A 158 -48.51 -14.34 11.82
N ASP A 159 -47.61 -14.93 12.60
CA ASP A 159 -46.54 -14.24 13.33
C ASP A 159 -45.46 -13.71 12.38
N PHE A 160 -45.04 -14.51 11.39
CA PHE A 160 -44.04 -14.13 10.42
C PHE A 160 -44.53 -13.02 9.48
N VAL A 161 -45.79 -13.08 9.06
CA VAL A 161 -46.41 -12.01 8.24
C VAL A 161 -46.45 -10.68 9.00
N LYS A 162 -46.73 -10.69 10.32
CA LYS A 162 -46.67 -9.47 11.15
C LYS A 162 -45.25 -8.92 11.25
N MET A 163 -44.25 -9.79 11.40
CA MET A 163 -42.84 -9.40 11.45
C MET A 163 -42.41 -8.72 10.14
N LEU A 164 -42.81 -9.28 8.99
CA LEU A 164 -42.50 -8.70 7.69
C LEU A 164 -43.20 -7.34 7.48
N GLN A 165 -44.45 -7.19 7.94
CA GLN A 165 -45.18 -5.92 7.92
C GLN A 165 -44.55 -4.86 8.85
N ASP A 166 -44.02 -5.25 10.01
CA ASP A 166 -43.33 -4.36 10.95
C ASP A 166 -42.02 -3.82 10.34
N VAL A 167 -41.23 -4.69 9.70
CA VAL A 167 -40.01 -4.29 8.97
C VAL A 167 -40.33 -3.41 7.76
N GLN A 168 -41.42 -3.70 7.04
CA GLN A 168 -41.85 -2.87 5.91
C GLN A 168 -42.27 -1.45 6.35
N ARG A 169 -42.94 -1.33 7.50
CA ARG A 169 -43.32 -0.03 8.10
C ARG A 169 -42.13 0.71 8.69
N SER A 170 -41.15 -0.01 9.24
CA SER A 170 -40.00 0.59 9.92
C SER A 170 -38.72 -0.20 9.62
N PRO A 171 -37.91 0.25 8.63
CA PRO A 171 -36.66 -0.39 8.23
C PRO A 171 -35.64 -0.60 9.36
N GLY A 172 -35.68 0.23 10.39
CA GLY A 172 -34.80 0.12 11.57
C GLY A 172 -35.08 -1.11 12.43
N ASN A 173 -36.27 -1.71 12.34
CA ASN A 173 -36.64 -2.89 13.12
C ASN A 173 -36.05 -4.19 12.54
N LEU A 174 -35.45 -4.15 11.34
CA LEU A 174 -34.83 -5.32 10.72
C LEU A 174 -33.75 -5.96 11.61
N ASN A 175 -32.94 -5.15 12.31
CA ASN A 175 -31.90 -5.66 13.22
C ASN A 175 -32.45 -6.49 14.37
N ARG A 176 -33.72 -6.29 14.77
CA ARG A 176 -34.36 -7.09 15.82
C ARG A 176 -34.69 -8.50 15.35
N TYR A 177 -35.00 -8.65 14.07
CA TYR A 177 -35.50 -9.88 13.47
C TYR A 177 -34.46 -10.60 12.60
N ILE A 178 -33.28 -10.02 12.41
CA ILE A 178 -32.20 -10.61 11.59
C ILE A 178 -31.68 -11.94 12.15
N ASN A 179 -31.85 -12.17 13.45
CA ASN A 179 -31.48 -13.43 14.10
C ASN A 179 -32.52 -14.54 13.88
N ASP A 180 -33.71 -14.24 13.32
CA ASP A 180 -34.68 -15.26 12.96
C ASP A 180 -34.24 -15.95 11.66
N PRO A 181 -34.04 -17.28 11.65
CA PRO A 181 -33.58 -18.01 10.46
C PRO A 181 -34.54 -17.87 9.27
N ARG A 182 -35.85 -17.67 9.52
CA ARG A 182 -36.86 -17.45 8.47
C ARG A 182 -36.65 -16.10 7.78
N MET A 183 -36.27 -15.07 8.53
CA MET A 183 -36.00 -13.72 8.01
C MET A 183 -34.74 -13.71 7.13
N MET A 184 -33.71 -14.46 7.53
CA MET A 184 -32.48 -14.60 6.75
C MET A 184 -32.70 -15.32 5.41
N GLN A 185 -33.57 -16.34 5.38
CA GLN A 185 -33.93 -17.01 4.13
C GLN A 185 -34.72 -16.09 3.19
N VAL A 186 -35.66 -15.29 3.71
CA VAL A 186 -36.38 -14.29 2.92
C VAL A 186 -35.43 -13.20 2.40
N LEU A 187 -34.49 -12.74 3.21
CA LEU A 187 -33.48 -11.76 2.79
C LEU A 187 -32.59 -12.34 1.68
N GLY A 188 -32.19 -13.62 1.79
CA GLY A 188 -31.47 -14.34 0.74
C GLY A 188 -32.25 -14.38 -0.57
N VAL A 189 -33.55 -14.72 -0.54
CA VAL A 189 -34.41 -14.72 -1.74
C VAL A 189 -34.55 -13.31 -2.34
N LEU A 190 -34.72 -12.27 -1.52
CA LEU A 190 -34.85 -10.89 -1.99
C LEU A 190 -33.54 -10.34 -2.57
N LEU A 191 -32.39 -10.80 -2.06
CA LEU A 191 -31.05 -10.47 -2.55
C LEU A 191 -30.54 -11.38 -3.67
N GLY A 192 -31.27 -12.46 -3.99
CA GLY A 192 -30.84 -13.47 -4.98
C GLY A 192 -29.66 -14.34 -4.53
N VAL A 193 -29.44 -14.47 -3.23
CA VAL A 193 -28.32 -15.24 -2.63
C VAL A 193 -28.88 -16.42 -1.82
N ASN A 194 -28.41 -17.63 -2.11
CA ASN A 194 -28.76 -18.81 -1.32
C ASN A 194 -27.96 -18.85 -0.02
N ILE A 195 -28.57 -18.45 1.09
CA ILE A 195 -28.00 -18.54 2.43
C ILE A 195 -28.55 -19.81 3.09
N GLN A 196 -27.72 -20.84 3.25
CA GLN A 196 -28.05 -22.02 4.07
C GLN A 196 -27.73 -21.71 5.53
N THR A 197 -28.75 -21.76 6.38
CA THR A 197 -28.60 -21.64 7.84
C THR A 197 -28.42 -23.03 8.46
N PRO A 198 -27.49 -23.24 9.42
CA PRO A 198 -27.31 -24.53 10.10
C PRO A 198 -28.58 -24.95 10.86
N SER A 199 -28.80 -26.26 11.01
CA SER A 199 -29.98 -26.78 11.72
C SER A 199 -29.78 -26.77 13.23
N ALA A 200 -30.87 -26.90 13.99
CA ALA A 200 -30.83 -26.94 15.45
C ALA A 200 -30.04 -28.14 16.02
N GLU A 201 -29.86 -29.22 15.24
CA GLU A 201 -29.09 -30.41 15.65
C GLU A 201 -27.57 -30.16 15.63
N ASP A 202 -27.09 -29.19 14.83
CA ASP A 202 -25.67 -28.88 14.69
C ASP A 202 -25.11 -28.05 15.85
N MET A 203 -25.97 -27.40 16.65
CA MET A 203 -25.55 -26.58 17.80
C MET A 203 -25.39 -27.38 19.10
N GLU A 204 -25.93 -28.60 19.17
CA GLU A 204 -25.99 -29.39 20.41
C GLU A 204 -24.80 -30.36 20.60
N THR A 205 -24.00 -30.61 19.56
CA THR A 205 -22.89 -31.59 19.61
C THR A 205 -21.49 -30.99 19.77
N GLY A 206 -21.36 -29.67 19.89
CA GLY A 206 -20.13 -29.00 20.36
C GLY A 206 -18.83 -29.38 19.64
N ARG A 207 -18.90 -29.85 18.38
CA ARG A 207 -17.74 -30.33 17.63
C ARG A 207 -17.16 -29.20 16.78
N TRP A 208 -16.20 -28.49 17.36
CA TRP A 208 -15.29 -27.61 16.62
C TRP A 208 -14.15 -28.48 16.07
N ASN A 209 -14.15 -28.76 14.77
CA ASN A 209 -12.95 -29.30 14.13
C ASN A 209 -12.12 -28.13 13.59
N ASP A 210 -11.11 -27.77 14.37
CA ASP A 210 -9.87 -27.18 13.88
C ASP A 210 -9.13 -28.23 13.07
N GLU A 211 -9.05 -28.05 11.76
CA GLU A 211 -7.92 -28.51 10.94
C GLU A 211 -7.96 -27.74 9.61
N ALA A 212 -7.05 -26.78 9.51
CA ALA A 212 -6.79 -26.04 8.29
C ALA A 212 -5.98 -26.92 7.33
N GLU A 213 -6.67 -27.60 6.42
CA GLU A 213 -6.09 -28.08 5.17
C GLU A 213 -6.88 -27.54 3.98
N THR A 214 -6.13 -27.00 3.02
CA THR A 214 -6.56 -26.51 1.72
C THR A 214 -7.45 -27.52 0.97
N PRO A 215 -8.56 -27.12 0.33
CA PRO A 215 -9.18 -27.99 -0.67
C PRO A 215 -8.51 -27.76 -2.02
N ALA A 216 -7.52 -28.61 -2.29
CA ALA A 216 -7.28 -29.11 -3.63
C ALA A 216 -8.57 -29.81 -4.11
N GLN A 217 -8.93 -29.51 -5.35
CA GLN A 217 -10.03 -30.13 -6.08
C GLN A 217 -9.74 -31.62 -6.25
N SER A 218 -10.61 -32.50 -5.73
CA SER A 218 -10.71 -33.85 -6.28
C SER A 218 -12.17 -34.31 -6.39
N SER A 219 -12.49 -34.73 -7.61
CA SER A 219 -13.41 -35.78 -8.01
C SER A 219 -14.75 -35.91 -7.28
N ARG A 220 -15.81 -35.48 -7.99
CA ARG A 220 -16.99 -36.33 -8.12
C ARG A 220 -17.06 -36.85 -9.56
N SER A 221 -16.83 -38.15 -9.68
CA SER A 221 -17.22 -38.96 -10.82
C SER A 221 -18.74 -39.13 -10.81
N PHE A 222 -19.36 -39.03 -12.00
CA PHE A 222 -20.52 -39.85 -12.31
C PHE A 222 -20.47 -40.19 -13.81
N SER A 223 -20.33 -41.48 -14.09
CA SER A 223 -20.41 -42.10 -15.41
C SER A 223 -21.88 -42.34 -15.82
N PRO A 224 -22.15 -42.65 -17.09
CA PRO A 224 -23.32 -42.15 -17.84
C PRO A 224 -24.47 -43.16 -17.97
N PRO A 225 -25.71 -42.72 -18.18
CA PRO A 225 -26.73 -43.56 -18.80
C PRO A 225 -27.04 -43.13 -20.24
N GLN A 226 -27.11 -44.14 -21.11
CA GLN A 226 -27.46 -44.09 -22.52
C GLN A 226 -28.97 -43.85 -22.77
N ALA A 227 -29.23 -43.30 -23.97
CA ALA A 227 -30.33 -43.57 -24.91
C ALA A 227 -31.80 -43.46 -24.42
N ALA A 228 -32.57 -42.51 -24.96
CA ALA A 228 -33.29 -42.63 -26.23
C ALA A 228 -34.26 -41.44 -26.44
N GLU A 229 -34.25 -40.93 -27.68
CA GLU A 229 -35.31 -40.25 -28.46
C GLU A 229 -36.26 -39.23 -27.81
N GLU A 230 -36.24 -37.98 -28.33
CA GLU A 230 -37.47 -37.41 -28.94
C GLU A 230 -37.21 -36.22 -29.89
N LYS A 231 -37.62 -36.47 -31.15
CA LYS A 231 -38.15 -35.66 -32.26
C LYS A 231 -37.74 -34.19 -32.51
N LYS A 232 -37.30 -34.03 -33.76
CA LYS A 232 -36.97 -32.82 -34.51
C LYS A 232 -38.21 -32.01 -34.91
N GLU A 233 -38.09 -30.68 -34.82
CA GLU A 233 -38.79 -29.71 -35.67
C GLU A 233 -37.78 -28.84 -36.45
N PRO A 234 -38.20 -28.22 -37.56
CA PRO A 234 -37.46 -28.25 -38.81
C PRO A 234 -36.38 -27.18 -38.91
N LYS A 235 -35.28 -27.57 -39.55
CA LYS A 235 -34.17 -26.69 -39.90
C LYS A 235 -34.65 -25.51 -40.76
N PRO A 236 -34.15 -24.27 -40.52
CA PRO A 236 -34.21 -23.21 -41.52
C PRO A 236 -33.59 -23.72 -42.82
N LYS A 237 -34.22 -23.40 -43.95
CA LYS A 237 -33.74 -23.74 -45.29
C LYS A 237 -32.27 -23.36 -45.42
N LYS A 238 -31.49 -24.29 -45.99
CA LYS A 238 -30.13 -24.04 -46.48
C LYS A 238 -30.17 -22.77 -47.34
N GLU A 239 -29.55 -21.71 -46.87
CA GLU A 239 -28.85 -20.82 -47.77
C GLU A 239 -27.75 -21.65 -48.46
N PRO A 240 -27.52 -21.46 -49.77
CA PRO A 240 -26.48 -22.17 -50.48
C PRO A 240 -25.16 -21.98 -49.72
N GLU A 241 -24.38 -23.05 -49.60
CA GLU A 241 -22.98 -22.92 -49.19
C GLU A 241 -22.40 -21.75 -49.99
N PRO A 242 -21.77 -20.74 -49.34
CA PRO A 242 -20.85 -19.93 -50.11
C PRO A 242 -19.88 -20.94 -50.71
N GLU A 243 -19.85 -20.98 -52.05
CA GLU A 243 -18.85 -21.71 -52.82
C GLU A 243 -17.49 -21.55 -52.13
N PRO A 244 -16.65 -22.60 -52.10
CA PRO A 244 -15.40 -22.56 -51.35
C PRO A 244 -14.61 -21.34 -51.80
N MET A 245 -14.61 -20.28 -50.98
CA MET A 245 -13.71 -19.17 -51.21
C MET A 245 -12.34 -19.76 -50.96
N ASP A 246 -11.61 -19.98 -52.06
CA ASP A 246 -10.19 -20.30 -52.08
C ASP A 246 -9.51 -19.39 -51.06
N VAL A 247 -9.13 -19.97 -49.92
CA VAL A 247 -8.19 -19.32 -49.01
C VAL A 247 -6.93 -19.16 -49.87
N PRO A 248 -6.42 -17.94 -50.10
CA PRO A 248 -5.26 -17.76 -50.96
C PRO A 248 -4.15 -18.70 -50.49
N ASP A 249 -3.50 -19.42 -51.39
CA ASP A 249 -2.45 -20.40 -51.06
C ASP A 249 -1.40 -19.83 -50.07
N GLU A 250 -1.16 -18.51 -50.15
CA GLU A 250 -0.30 -17.74 -49.26
C GLU A 250 -0.70 -17.75 -47.76
N GLU A 251 -2.00 -17.71 -47.43
CA GLU A 251 -2.46 -17.68 -46.03
C GLU A 251 -2.37 -19.06 -45.37
N LYS A 252 -2.57 -20.11 -46.17
CA LYS A 252 -2.35 -21.50 -45.76
C LYS A 252 -0.86 -21.78 -45.56
N GLU A 253 0.00 -21.29 -46.46
CA GLU A 253 1.45 -21.41 -46.33
C GLU A 253 1.97 -20.69 -45.08
N LYS A 254 1.47 -19.48 -44.77
CA LYS A 254 1.79 -18.76 -43.53
C LYS A 254 1.39 -19.55 -42.27
N ARG A 255 0.22 -20.18 -42.28
CA ARG A 255 -0.25 -21.00 -41.17
C ARG A 255 0.61 -22.26 -40.97
N GLU A 256 1.07 -22.87 -42.05
CA GLU A 256 1.99 -24.01 -42.01
C GLU A 256 3.37 -23.61 -41.49
N LYS A 257 3.94 -22.49 -41.98
CA LYS A 257 5.19 -21.90 -41.49
C LYS A 257 5.12 -21.56 -40.00
N LYS A 258 4.02 -20.95 -39.56
CA LYS A 258 3.75 -20.67 -38.13
C LYS A 258 3.69 -21.95 -37.30
N ALA A 259 3.04 -23.00 -37.79
CA ALA A 259 2.97 -24.29 -37.09
C ALA A 259 4.34 -24.97 -36.99
N GLN A 260 5.18 -24.86 -38.03
CA GLN A 260 6.56 -25.34 -38.01
C GLN A 260 7.43 -24.55 -37.02
N ALA A 261 7.35 -23.22 -37.03
CA ALA A 261 8.06 -22.36 -36.10
C ALA A 261 7.70 -22.65 -34.63
N LEU A 262 6.42 -22.93 -34.34
CA LEU A 262 5.98 -23.32 -33.01
C LEU A 262 6.56 -24.67 -32.56
N LYS A 263 6.70 -25.65 -33.47
CA LYS A 263 7.35 -26.93 -33.16
C LYS A 263 8.83 -26.74 -32.82
N GLU A 264 9.54 -25.95 -33.62
CA GLU A 264 10.95 -25.61 -33.36
C GLU A 264 11.12 -24.88 -32.03
N LYS A 265 10.20 -23.96 -31.68
CA LYS A 265 10.19 -23.31 -30.37
C LYS A 265 10.01 -24.31 -29.22
N GLU A 266 9.10 -25.29 -29.34
CA GLU A 266 8.94 -26.30 -28.29
C GLU A 266 10.18 -27.19 -28.15
N LEU A 267 10.83 -27.57 -29.25
CA LEU A 267 12.13 -28.25 -29.21
C LEU A 267 13.19 -27.40 -28.50
N GLY A 268 13.26 -26.10 -28.82
CA GLY A 268 14.12 -25.15 -28.12
C GLY A 268 13.83 -25.09 -26.62
N ASN A 269 12.55 -25.11 -26.21
CA ASN A 269 12.15 -25.15 -24.81
C ASN A 269 12.59 -26.44 -24.09
N GLU A 270 12.56 -27.58 -24.79
CA GLU A 270 13.05 -28.86 -24.24
C GLU A 270 14.56 -28.84 -24.02
N PHE A 271 15.33 -28.35 -25.01
CA PHE A 271 16.78 -28.20 -24.87
C PHE A 271 17.15 -27.19 -23.79
N TYR A 272 16.40 -26.10 -23.67
CA TYR A 272 16.55 -25.12 -22.58
C TYR A 272 16.35 -25.76 -21.20
N LYS A 273 15.32 -26.59 -21.03
CA LYS A 273 15.08 -27.35 -19.78
C LYS A 273 16.21 -28.34 -19.48
N LYS A 274 16.82 -28.93 -20.51
CA LYS A 274 18.00 -29.80 -20.41
C LYS A 274 19.31 -29.03 -20.20
N LYS A 275 19.27 -27.68 -20.16
CA LYS A 275 20.45 -26.78 -20.09
C LYS A 275 21.42 -26.92 -21.27
N GLN A 276 20.93 -27.40 -22.40
CA GLN A 276 21.65 -27.43 -23.68
C GLN A 276 21.35 -26.11 -24.41
N PHE A 277 22.13 -25.08 -24.08
CA PHE A 277 21.80 -23.70 -24.43
C PHE A 277 22.13 -23.37 -25.88
N GLU A 278 23.23 -23.89 -26.39
CA GLU A 278 23.66 -23.71 -27.78
C GLU A 278 22.62 -24.30 -28.75
N GLU A 279 22.18 -25.54 -28.52
CA GLU A 279 21.17 -26.19 -29.34
C GLU A 279 19.82 -25.46 -29.24
N ALA A 280 19.42 -25.01 -28.03
CA ALA A 280 18.21 -24.22 -27.85
C ALA A 280 18.23 -22.92 -28.67
N ILE A 281 19.37 -22.20 -28.70
CA ILE A 281 19.55 -20.99 -29.51
C ILE A 281 19.37 -21.29 -31.00
N THR A 282 19.89 -22.42 -31.50
CA THR A 282 19.71 -22.79 -32.92
C THR A 282 18.25 -23.03 -33.27
N HIS A 283 17.50 -23.72 -32.40
CA HIS A 283 16.07 -23.98 -32.62
C HIS A 283 15.23 -22.70 -32.53
N TYR A 284 15.52 -21.79 -31.60
CA TYR A 284 14.83 -20.50 -31.56
C TYR A 284 15.17 -19.58 -32.75
N THR A 285 16.41 -19.64 -33.25
CA THR A 285 16.83 -18.89 -34.43
C THR A 285 16.14 -19.42 -35.68
N LYS A 286 16.07 -20.74 -35.86
CA LYS A 286 15.28 -21.37 -36.93
C LYS A 286 13.80 -21.01 -36.84
N ALA A 287 13.23 -21.00 -35.63
CA ALA A 287 11.83 -20.60 -35.45
C ALA A 287 11.58 -19.16 -35.91
N TRP A 288 12.51 -18.24 -35.61
CA TRP A 288 12.46 -16.84 -36.06
C TRP A 288 12.61 -16.69 -37.58
N GLU A 289 13.49 -17.47 -38.21
CA GLU A 289 13.67 -17.46 -39.68
C GLU A 289 12.43 -17.99 -40.41
N LEU A 290 11.71 -18.94 -39.82
CA LEU A 290 10.48 -19.50 -40.39
C LEU A 290 9.26 -18.56 -40.23
N TYR A 291 9.18 -17.83 -39.13
CA TYR A 291 8.07 -16.94 -38.82
C TYR A 291 8.52 -15.78 -37.92
N ASP A 292 8.51 -14.57 -38.46
CA ASP A 292 9.04 -13.36 -37.81
C ASP A 292 7.97 -12.48 -37.14
N GLU A 293 6.70 -12.90 -37.16
CA GLU A 293 5.61 -12.16 -36.51
C GLU A 293 5.44 -12.53 -35.02
N ASP A 294 6.03 -13.63 -34.54
CA ASP A 294 5.98 -14.02 -33.13
C ASP A 294 7.28 -13.67 -32.38
N ILE A 295 7.21 -12.62 -31.57
CA ILE A 295 8.33 -12.16 -30.74
C ILE A 295 8.72 -13.15 -29.64
N SER A 296 7.89 -14.16 -29.34
CA SER A 296 8.17 -15.14 -28.30
C SER A 296 9.49 -15.87 -28.52
N PHE A 297 9.86 -16.13 -29.77
CA PHE A 297 11.13 -16.78 -30.15
C PHE A 297 12.35 -15.96 -29.71
N LEU A 298 12.38 -14.66 -30.06
CA LEU A 298 13.45 -13.74 -29.66
C LEU A 298 13.49 -13.57 -28.14
N THR A 299 12.33 -13.43 -27.50
CA THR A 299 12.33 -13.28 -26.04
C THR A 299 12.86 -14.53 -25.34
N ASN A 300 12.57 -15.73 -25.84
CA ASN A 300 13.06 -16.99 -25.29
C ASN A 300 14.56 -17.18 -25.56
N ARG A 301 15.04 -16.83 -26.76
CA ARG A 301 16.48 -16.81 -27.08
C ARG A 301 17.25 -15.84 -26.19
N ALA A 302 16.72 -14.64 -25.95
CA ALA A 302 17.27 -13.69 -25.00
C ALA A 302 17.35 -14.25 -23.57
N ALA A 303 16.38 -15.08 -23.15
CA ALA A 303 16.45 -15.76 -21.86
C ALA A 303 17.63 -16.74 -21.78
N VAL A 304 17.91 -17.46 -22.88
CA VAL A 304 19.10 -18.33 -22.96
C VAL A 304 20.39 -17.53 -22.83
N TYR A 305 20.50 -16.42 -23.56
CA TYR A 305 21.67 -15.55 -23.49
C TYR A 305 21.90 -14.96 -22.09
N LEU A 306 20.84 -14.62 -21.35
CA LEU A 306 20.93 -14.21 -19.94
C LEU A 306 21.55 -15.29 -19.04
N GLU A 307 21.15 -16.55 -19.21
CA GLU A 307 21.67 -17.67 -18.41
C GLU A 307 23.13 -18.00 -18.78
N MET A 308 23.51 -17.83 -20.05
CA MET A 308 24.89 -18.00 -20.52
C MET A 308 25.82 -16.85 -20.12
N GLY A 309 25.29 -15.71 -19.65
CA GLY A 309 26.06 -14.52 -19.35
C GLY A 309 26.46 -13.67 -20.57
N LYS A 310 25.83 -13.92 -21.73
CA LYS A 310 26.01 -13.16 -22.98
C LYS A 310 25.03 -11.98 -23.00
N TYR A 311 25.36 -10.92 -22.27
CA TYR A 311 24.40 -9.85 -21.98
C TYR A 311 24.19 -8.92 -23.18
N GLU A 312 25.22 -8.68 -23.99
CA GLU A 312 25.16 -7.84 -25.19
C GLU A 312 24.20 -8.45 -26.23
N GLU A 313 24.33 -9.74 -26.52
CA GLU A 313 23.45 -10.46 -27.44
C GLU A 313 22.02 -10.54 -26.91
N CYS A 314 21.84 -10.71 -25.59
CA CYS A 314 20.51 -10.61 -24.98
C CYS A 314 19.86 -9.24 -25.22
N VAL A 315 20.63 -8.16 -25.05
CA VAL A 315 20.12 -6.79 -25.24
C VAL A 315 19.73 -6.56 -26.70
N GLN A 316 20.52 -7.06 -27.65
CA GLN A 316 20.21 -7.01 -29.08
C GLN A 316 18.89 -7.74 -29.39
N ASP A 317 18.74 -8.99 -28.94
CA ASP A 317 17.50 -9.76 -29.14
C ASP A 317 16.28 -9.07 -28.52
N CYS A 318 16.44 -8.47 -27.34
CA CYS A 318 15.36 -7.74 -26.70
C CYS A 318 15.00 -6.45 -27.46
N ASN A 319 15.97 -5.75 -28.06
CA ASN A 319 15.69 -4.58 -28.89
C ASN A 319 14.89 -4.98 -30.12
N THR A 320 15.35 -6.00 -30.86
CA THR A 320 14.64 -6.53 -32.03
C THR A 320 13.25 -7.01 -31.66
N ALA A 321 13.07 -7.68 -30.51
CA ALA A 321 11.77 -8.12 -30.04
C ALA A 321 10.81 -6.96 -29.71
N VAL A 322 11.32 -5.83 -29.19
CA VAL A 322 10.50 -4.65 -28.89
C VAL A 322 10.13 -3.91 -30.18
N GLU A 323 11.07 -3.74 -31.10
CA GLU A 323 10.83 -3.11 -32.41
C GLU A 323 9.82 -3.91 -33.23
N ARG A 324 10.09 -5.19 -33.47
CA ARG A 324 9.16 -6.07 -34.20
C ARG A 324 7.85 -6.24 -33.45
N GLY A 325 7.87 -6.35 -32.12
CA GLY A 325 6.67 -6.44 -31.30
C GLY A 325 5.73 -5.25 -31.47
N ARG A 326 6.28 -4.04 -31.69
CA ARG A 326 5.48 -2.83 -31.97
C ARG A 326 4.93 -2.81 -33.39
N GLU A 327 5.71 -3.29 -34.36
CA GLU A 327 5.30 -3.41 -35.77
C GLU A 327 4.16 -4.40 -35.97
N VAL A 328 4.24 -5.55 -35.32
CA VAL A 328 3.23 -6.64 -35.44
C VAL A 328 2.09 -6.50 -34.42
N HIS A 329 2.08 -5.41 -33.65
CA HIS A 329 1.11 -5.15 -32.58
C HIS A 329 0.96 -6.33 -31.60
N ALA A 330 2.09 -6.92 -31.19
CA ALA A 330 2.14 -7.99 -30.21
C ALA A 330 1.61 -7.53 -28.84
N ASP A 331 1.15 -8.48 -28.02
CA ASP A 331 0.66 -8.21 -26.66
C ASP A 331 1.70 -7.41 -25.85
N PHE A 332 1.27 -6.29 -25.26
CA PHE A 332 2.09 -5.42 -24.41
C PHE A 332 2.80 -6.20 -23.29
N LYS A 333 2.22 -7.32 -22.81
CA LYS A 333 2.86 -8.23 -21.84
C LYS A 333 4.16 -8.82 -22.38
N MET A 334 4.21 -9.17 -23.66
CA MET A 334 5.40 -9.75 -24.29
C MET A 334 6.48 -8.70 -24.53
N ILE A 335 6.09 -7.49 -24.91
CA ILE A 335 7.01 -6.34 -25.03
C ILE A 335 7.59 -5.99 -23.64
N SER A 336 6.75 -5.91 -22.61
CA SER A 336 7.19 -5.70 -21.22
C SER A 336 8.11 -6.82 -20.72
N ARG A 337 7.87 -8.08 -21.12
CA ARG A 337 8.74 -9.21 -20.80
C ARG A 337 10.12 -9.08 -21.46
N ALA A 338 10.18 -8.67 -22.72
CA ALA A 338 11.44 -8.39 -23.42
C ALA A 338 12.21 -7.25 -22.73
N LEU A 339 11.54 -6.14 -22.40
CA LEU A 339 12.15 -5.02 -21.67
C LEU A 339 12.63 -5.42 -20.27
N THR A 340 11.88 -6.27 -19.56
CA THR A 340 12.29 -6.78 -18.24
C THR A 340 13.55 -7.65 -18.34
N ARG A 341 13.66 -8.47 -19.39
CA ARG A 341 14.88 -9.27 -19.68
C ARG A 341 16.06 -8.35 -20.02
N LYS A 342 15.84 -7.35 -20.87
CA LYS A 342 16.83 -6.30 -21.20
C LYS A 342 17.34 -5.57 -19.95
N GLY A 343 16.43 -5.11 -19.08
CA GLY A 343 16.80 -4.47 -17.82
C GLY A 343 17.60 -5.41 -16.91
N THR A 344 17.27 -6.70 -16.89
CA THR A 344 18.02 -7.71 -16.13
C THR A 344 19.44 -7.90 -16.69
N ALA A 345 19.61 -7.90 -18.01
CA ALA A 345 20.93 -7.95 -18.66
C ALA A 345 21.77 -6.74 -18.24
N TYR A 346 21.19 -5.53 -18.29
CA TYR A 346 21.89 -4.32 -17.86
C TYR A 346 22.24 -4.33 -16.38
N VAL A 347 21.38 -4.84 -15.48
CA VAL A 347 21.76 -5.00 -14.07
C VAL A 347 22.99 -5.88 -13.90
N LYS A 348 23.14 -6.92 -14.72
CA LYS A 348 24.32 -7.80 -14.66
C LYS A 348 25.57 -7.11 -15.20
N LEU A 349 25.47 -6.37 -16.30
CA LEU A 349 26.55 -5.54 -16.84
C LEU A 349 26.95 -4.42 -15.86
N ALA A 350 25.96 -3.80 -15.22
CA ALA A 350 26.12 -2.74 -14.22
C ALA A 350 26.92 -3.19 -12.99
N LYS A 351 26.98 -4.49 -12.68
CA LYS A 351 27.85 -4.99 -11.60
C LYS A 351 29.33 -4.77 -11.90
N SER A 352 29.71 -4.74 -13.18
CA SER A 352 31.08 -4.49 -13.63
C SER A 352 31.32 -3.02 -13.96
N SER A 353 30.37 -2.36 -14.63
CA SER A 353 30.51 -0.96 -15.04
C SER A 353 30.07 0.07 -13.99
N LYS A 354 29.33 -0.35 -12.95
CA LYS A 354 28.64 0.48 -11.95
C LYS A 354 27.55 1.40 -12.48
N ASP A 355 27.22 1.33 -13.76
CA ASP A 355 26.16 2.15 -14.37
C ASP A 355 24.80 1.44 -14.29
N TYR A 356 24.01 1.80 -13.27
CA TYR A 356 22.66 1.28 -13.06
C TYR A 356 21.56 2.13 -13.74
N ASP A 357 21.89 3.29 -14.28
CA ASP A 357 20.89 4.24 -14.80
C ASP A 357 20.16 3.66 -16.02
N ILE A 358 20.90 3.05 -16.93
CA ILE A 358 20.35 2.41 -18.14
C ILE A 358 19.40 1.26 -17.76
N ALA A 359 19.72 0.51 -16.70
CA ALA A 359 18.88 -0.58 -16.21
C ALA A 359 17.57 -0.07 -15.61
N ILE A 360 17.64 0.96 -14.77
CA ILE A 360 16.49 1.60 -14.11
C ILE A 360 15.54 2.18 -15.16
N GLU A 361 16.07 2.94 -16.12
CA GLU A 361 15.26 3.52 -17.21
C GLU A 361 14.55 2.42 -18.03
N THR A 362 15.25 1.31 -18.29
CA THR A 362 14.68 0.17 -19.03
C THR A 362 13.56 -0.52 -18.24
N PHE A 363 13.69 -0.69 -16.93
CA PHE A 363 12.62 -1.23 -16.10
C PHE A 363 11.42 -0.30 -15.98
N GLN A 364 11.65 1.02 -15.88
CA GLN A 364 10.57 2.01 -15.90
C GLN A 364 9.80 1.93 -17.23
N LYS A 365 10.50 1.82 -18.37
CA LYS A 365 9.89 1.58 -19.68
C LYS A 365 9.07 0.28 -19.69
N ALA A 366 9.58 -0.81 -19.13
CA ALA A 366 8.86 -2.07 -19.03
C ALA A 366 7.53 -1.95 -18.23
N LEU A 367 7.56 -1.18 -17.13
CA LEU A 367 6.39 -0.93 -16.29
C LEU A 367 5.37 0.01 -16.92
N THR A 368 5.80 0.91 -17.82
CA THR A 368 4.87 1.72 -18.61
C THR A 368 4.11 0.91 -19.66
N GLU A 369 4.71 -0.16 -20.21
CA GLU A 369 4.04 -1.05 -21.17
C GLU A 369 3.08 -2.02 -20.45
N HIS A 370 3.52 -2.62 -19.34
CA HIS A 370 2.66 -3.47 -18.50
C HIS A 370 3.18 -3.53 -17.06
N ARG A 371 2.32 -3.24 -16.09
CA ARG A 371 2.68 -3.28 -14.67
C ARG A 371 2.83 -4.72 -14.18
N ASN A 372 4.07 -5.12 -13.90
CA ASN A 372 4.42 -6.44 -13.37
C ASN A 372 5.08 -6.32 -11.98
N PRO A 373 4.58 -7.04 -10.95
CA PRO A 373 5.22 -7.08 -9.62
C PRO A 373 6.69 -7.51 -9.64
N ASP A 374 7.08 -8.46 -10.52
CA ASP A 374 8.46 -8.95 -10.63
C ASP A 374 9.40 -7.85 -11.17
N THR A 375 8.97 -7.12 -12.19
CA THR A 375 9.72 -5.99 -12.76
C THR A 375 9.85 -4.85 -11.73
N LEU A 376 8.81 -4.57 -10.96
CA LEU A 376 8.85 -3.57 -9.89
C LEU A 376 9.86 -3.95 -8.79
N LYS A 377 9.89 -5.22 -8.39
CA LYS A 377 10.88 -5.70 -7.42
C LYS A 377 12.31 -5.49 -7.94
N LYS A 378 12.56 -5.86 -9.20
CA LYS A 378 13.87 -5.67 -9.85
C LYS A 378 14.28 -4.21 -9.97
N LEU A 379 13.33 -3.32 -10.29
CA LEU A 379 13.56 -1.87 -10.31
C LEU A 379 13.99 -1.37 -8.93
N ASN A 380 13.23 -1.70 -7.88
CA ASN A 380 13.54 -1.28 -6.52
C ASN A 380 14.90 -1.82 -6.05
N ASP A 381 15.23 -3.08 -6.39
CA ASP A 381 16.52 -3.68 -6.07
C ASP A 381 17.68 -2.97 -6.80
N ALA A 382 17.49 -2.58 -8.07
CA ALA A 382 18.47 -1.83 -8.85
C ALA A 382 18.67 -0.40 -8.30
N GLU A 383 17.59 0.31 -7.98
CA GLU A 383 17.64 1.65 -7.36
C GLU A 383 18.32 1.61 -5.99
N ARG A 384 18.02 0.59 -5.17
CA ARG A 384 18.70 0.39 -3.87
C ARG A 384 20.19 0.15 -4.08
N THR A 385 20.55 -0.74 -5.01
CA THR A 385 21.97 -1.04 -5.29
C THR A 385 22.73 0.19 -5.78
N LYS A 386 22.12 0.99 -6.66
CA LYS A 386 22.69 2.25 -7.12
C LYS A 386 22.94 3.20 -5.95
N LYS A 387 21.93 3.39 -5.09
CA LYS A 387 22.02 4.24 -3.90
C LYS A 387 23.10 3.77 -2.94
N ASP A 388 23.23 2.47 -2.72
CA ASP A 388 24.25 1.89 -1.85
C ASP A 388 25.67 2.14 -2.42
N LEU A 389 25.85 2.03 -3.74
CA LEU A 389 27.10 2.35 -4.42
C LEU A 389 27.44 3.85 -4.34
N GLU A 390 26.47 4.72 -4.60
CA GLU A 390 26.63 6.17 -4.43
C GLU A 390 27.02 6.54 -2.99
N GLN A 391 26.44 5.87 -1.99
CA GLN A 391 26.80 6.04 -0.58
C GLN A 391 28.22 5.55 -0.28
N GLN A 392 28.63 4.41 -0.84
CA GLN A 392 30.00 3.90 -0.70
C GLN A 392 31.02 4.83 -1.35
N GLU A 393 30.71 5.42 -2.50
CA GLU A 393 31.58 6.40 -3.17
C GLU A 393 31.60 7.74 -2.42
N TYR A 394 30.50 8.09 -1.75
CA TYR A 394 30.45 9.25 -0.87
C TYR A 394 31.20 9.04 0.45
N PHE A 395 31.39 7.79 0.87
CA PHE A 395 32.03 7.44 2.15
C PHE A 395 33.48 7.90 2.17
N ASN A 396 33.76 8.88 3.02
CA ASN A 396 35.10 9.38 3.27
C ASN A 396 35.21 9.76 4.75
N PRO A 397 35.79 8.90 5.60
CA PRO A 397 35.90 9.13 7.03
C PRO A 397 36.62 10.42 7.41
N GLU A 398 37.70 10.76 6.70
CA GLU A 398 38.52 11.95 7.00
C GLU A 398 37.75 13.24 6.75
N LEU A 399 37.06 13.32 5.61
CA LEU A 399 36.21 14.47 5.30
C LEU A 399 34.99 14.52 6.23
N GLY A 400 34.49 13.36 6.67
CA GLY A 400 33.44 13.27 7.69
C GLY A 400 33.88 13.85 9.03
N ASP A 401 35.12 13.55 9.47
CA ASP A 401 35.70 14.11 10.68
C ASP A 401 35.88 15.64 10.59
N GLU A 402 36.32 16.16 9.44
CA GLU A 402 36.43 17.60 9.20
C GLU A 402 35.06 18.31 9.31
N GLU A 403 34.03 17.77 8.66
CA GLU A 403 32.67 18.32 8.74
C GLU A 403 32.09 18.23 10.16
N ARG A 404 32.42 17.18 10.93
CA ARG A 404 32.05 17.07 12.34
C ARG A 404 32.71 18.18 13.17
N GLU A 405 33.98 18.49 12.94
CA GLU A 405 34.64 19.60 13.65
C GLU A 405 34.03 20.95 13.30
N LYS A 406 33.67 21.21 12.04
CA LYS A 406 32.88 22.41 11.67
C LYS A 406 31.55 22.46 12.42
N GLY A 407 30.83 21.33 12.50
CA GLY A 407 29.62 21.20 13.30
C GLY A 407 29.85 21.55 14.79
N ASN A 408 30.99 21.15 15.36
CA ASN A 408 31.37 21.50 16.73
C ASN A 408 31.56 23.01 16.91
N GLU A 409 32.14 23.70 15.93
CA GLU A 409 32.31 25.15 15.96
C GLU A 409 30.96 25.89 15.95
N PHE A 410 30.04 25.50 15.07
CA PHE A 410 28.68 26.07 15.03
C PHE A 410 27.89 25.75 16.30
N PHE A 411 28.08 24.56 16.88
CA PHE A 411 27.47 24.21 18.16
C PHE A 411 27.95 25.13 19.28
N LYS A 412 29.25 25.45 19.33
CA LYS A 412 29.80 26.41 20.32
C LYS A 412 29.25 27.83 20.14
N LYS A 413 28.93 28.22 18.91
CA LYS A 413 28.26 29.49 18.57
C LYS A 413 26.75 29.49 18.86
N ALA A 414 26.19 28.38 19.34
CA ALA A 414 24.75 28.15 19.52
C ALA A 414 23.92 28.20 18.22
N GLU A 415 24.57 28.09 17.06
CA GLU A 415 23.93 27.99 15.74
C GLU A 415 23.55 26.53 15.45
N TYR A 416 22.59 26.00 16.22
CA TYR A 416 22.23 24.58 16.18
C TYR A 416 21.72 24.06 14.82
N PRO A 417 20.94 24.82 14.01
CA PRO A 417 20.51 24.34 12.69
C PRO A 417 21.67 24.11 11.73
N GLU A 418 22.65 25.02 11.68
CA GLU A 418 23.85 24.86 10.84
C GLU A 418 24.74 23.73 11.36
N ALA A 419 24.87 23.59 12.68
CA ALA A 419 25.57 22.46 13.28
C ALA A 419 24.94 21.11 12.86
N ILE A 420 23.60 21.00 12.85
CA ILE A 420 22.89 19.80 12.38
C ILE A 420 23.18 19.52 10.91
N ARG A 421 23.25 20.56 10.07
CA ARG A 421 23.59 20.41 8.65
C ARG A 421 24.97 19.79 8.49
N HIS A 422 25.98 20.33 9.18
CA HIS A 422 27.34 19.82 9.17
C HIS A 422 27.46 18.41 9.77
N TYR A 423 26.80 18.11 10.90
CA TYR A 423 26.79 16.75 11.45
C TYR A 423 26.07 15.76 10.54
N SER A 424 25.03 16.18 9.82
CA SER A 424 24.34 15.32 8.87
C SER A 424 25.22 14.99 7.67
N GLU A 425 25.97 15.96 7.16
CA GLU A 425 26.98 15.70 6.12
C GLU A 425 28.10 14.79 6.63
N ALA A 426 28.59 15.01 7.85
CA ALA A 426 29.56 14.12 8.49
C ALA A 426 29.05 12.68 8.56
N LEU A 427 27.79 12.48 8.94
CA LEU A 427 27.15 11.17 9.00
C LEU A 427 26.85 10.55 7.63
N ARG A 428 26.66 11.36 6.58
CA ARG A 428 26.58 10.85 5.20
C ARG A 428 27.93 10.32 4.73
N ARG A 429 29.02 10.99 5.11
CA ARG A 429 30.41 10.61 4.80
C ARG A 429 30.91 9.46 5.65
N ASN A 430 30.50 9.40 6.92
CA ASN A 430 30.82 8.34 7.86
C ASN A 430 29.58 7.96 8.69
N PRO A 431 28.76 7.01 8.20
CA PRO A 431 27.57 6.56 8.92
C PRO A 431 27.85 5.83 10.22
N SER A 432 29.12 5.52 10.53
CA SER A 432 29.52 4.80 11.76
C SER A 432 30.08 5.72 12.83
N ASP A 433 30.06 7.05 12.62
CA ASP A 433 30.57 8.01 13.61
C ASP A 433 29.58 8.23 14.77
N VAL A 434 29.85 7.53 15.88
CA VAL A 434 29.09 7.64 17.14
C VAL A 434 29.12 9.06 17.70
N LYS A 435 30.22 9.80 17.55
CA LYS A 435 30.36 11.16 18.08
C LYS A 435 29.47 12.13 17.33
N ALA A 436 29.41 12.02 15.99
CA ALA A 436 28.54 12.86 15.17
C ALA A 436 27.06 12.67 15.52
N TYR A 437 26.59 11.42 15.71
CA TYR A 437 25.22 11.16 16.18
C TYR A 437 24.96 11.77 17.56
N SER A 438 25.88 11.63 18.51
CA SER A 438 25.71 12.19 19.86
C SER A 438 25.67 13.73 19.86
N ASN A 439 26.48 14.36 19.01
CA ASN A 439 26.51 15.82 18.89
C ASN A 439 25.26 16.35 18.18
N ARG A 440 24.77 15.64 17.14
CA ARG A 440 23.51 15.99 16.47
C ARG A 440 22.30 15.81 17.39
N ALA A 441 22.28 14.74 18.20
CA ALA A 441 21.27 14.53 19.24
C ALA A 441 21.26 15.68 20.27
N ALA A 442 22.44 16.21 20.63
CA ALA A 442 22.53 17.37 21.50
C ALA A 442 21.92 18.63 20.86
N CYS A 443 22.17 18.89 19.56
CA CYS A 443 21.52 19.98 18.84
C CYS A 443 19.99 19.84 18.82
N TYR A 444 19.49 18.66 18.49
CA TYR A 444 18.05 18.38 18.48
C TYR A 444 17.41 18.60 19.85
N THR A 445 18.10 18.20 20.92
CA THR A 445 17.66 18.47 22.30
C THR A 445 17.56 19.97 22.58
N LYS A 446 18.54 20.76 22.12
CA LYS A 446 18.54 22.24 22.30
C LYS A 446 17.46 22.94 21.48
N LEU A 447 17.09 22.38 20.32
CA LEU A 447 16.02 22.88 19.46
C LEU A 447 14.61 22.39 19.87
N GLY A 448 14.51 21.44 20.80
CA GLY A 448 13.24 20.83 21.19
C GLY A 448 12.72 19.75 20.24
N ALA A 449 13.51 19.36 19.22
CA ALA A 449 13.23 18.24 18.32
C ALA A 449 13.56 16.89 18.99
N LEU A 450 12.87 16.60 20.09
CA LEU A 450 13.16 15.45 20.96
C LEU A 450 13.05 14.09 20.23
N PRO A 451 12.04 13.83 19.36
CA PRO A 451 11.93 12.55 18.65
C PRO A 451 13.11 12.25 17.72
N GLU A 452 13.61 13.24 16.99
CA GLU A 452 14.77 13.13 16.11
C GLU A 452 16.05 12.88 16.92
N GLY A 453 16.22 13.63 18.01
CA GLY A 453 17.32 13.42 18.94
C GLY A 453 17.31 12.01 19.55
N LEU A 454 16.14 11.47 19.87
CA LEU A 454 16.01 10.13 20.45
C LEU A 454 16.44 9.04 19.46
N LYS A 455 16.12 9.21 18.17
CA LYS A 455 16.58 8.30 17.10
C LYS A 455 18.10 8.29 17.03
N ASP A 456 18.73 9.46 17.04
CA ASP A 456 20.20 9.58 17.00
C ASP A 456 20.87 9.02 18.26
N ALA A 457 20.30 9.27 19.44
CA ALA A 457 20.83 8.75 20.69
C ALA A 457 20.71 7.21 20.78
N ASN A 458 19.62 6.64 20.29
CA ASN A 458 19.49 5.18 20.14
C ASN A 458 20.52 4.64 19.14
N LYS A 459 20.75 5.33 18.02
CA LYS A 459 21.75 4.89 17.04
C LYS A 459 23.17 4.94 17.61
N CYS A 460 23.48 5.90 18.48
CA CYS A 460 24.76 5.92 19.21
C CYS A 460 24.96 4.64 20.00
N ILE A 461 23.95 4.24 20.78
CA ILE A 461 24.00 3.05 21.66
C ILE A 461 24.04 1.76 20.82
N GLU A 462 23.34 1.73 19.68
CA GLU A 462 23.37 0.60 18.75
C GLU A 462 24.76 0.41 18.11
N LEU A 463 25.42 1.52 17.74
CA LEU A 463 26.76 1.49 17.13
C LEU A 463 27.87 1.21 18.14
N ASP A 464 27.81 1.84 19.32
CA ASP A 464 28.76 1.59 20.41
C ASP A 464 28.03 1.59 21.77
N PRO A 465 27.69 0.40 22.30
CA PRO A 465 27.08 0.26 23.61
C PRO A 465 27.95 0.72 24.79
N LYS A 466 29.26 0.94 24.61
CA LYS A 466 30.14 1.45 25.67
C LYS A 466 30.24 2.98 25.66
N PHE A 467 29.69 3.64 24.64
CA PHE A 467 29.75 5.08 24.53
C PHE A 467 28.75 5.77 25.48
N ILE A 468 29.23 6.11 26.68
CA ILE A 468 28.42 6.66 27.78
C ILE A 468 27.64 7.90 27.42
N LYS A 469 28.21 8.77 26.57
CA LYS A 469 27.51 9.98 26.11
C LYS A 469 26.21 9.63 25.37
N GLY A 470 26.11 8.48 24.69
CA GLY A 470 24.86 8.02 24.08
C GLY A 470 23.74 7.83 25.11
N TYR A 471 24.04 7.19 26.25
CA TYR A 471 23.11 7.04 27.37
C TYR A 471 22.75 8.39 28.00
N SER A 472 23.74 9.28 28.18
CA SER A 472 23.47 10.63 28.69
C SER A 472 22.53 11.42 27.76
N ARG A 473 22.77 11.39 26.45
CA ARG A 473 21.91 12.07 25.45
C ARG A 473 20.50 11.49 25.46
N LYS A 474 20.36 10.16 25.42
CA LYS A 474 19.07 9.49 25.47
C LYS A 474 18.30 9.81 26.76
N GLY A 475 18.94 9.69 27.91
CA GLY A 475 18.33 9.99 29.21
C GLY A 475 17.93 11.47 29.33
N THR A 476 18.72 12.39 28.77
CA THR A 476 18.39 13.83 28.75
C THR A 476 17.16 14.09 27.89
N ILE A 477 17.08 13.47 26.72
CA ILE A 477 15.94 13.61 25.81
C ILE A 477 14.67 13.04 26.44
N GLN A 478 14.73 11.84 27.02
CA GLN A 478 13.61 11.23 27.74
C GLN A 478 13.15 12.07 28.94
N PHE A 479 14.10 12.68 29.67
CA PHE A 479 13.80 13.63 30.72
C PHE A 479 13.00 14.84 30.20
N PHE A 480 13.40 15.42 29.07
CA PHE A 480 12.65 16.51 28.42
C PHE A 480 11.31 16.07 27.85
N MET A 481 11.16 14.80 27.45
CA MET A 481 9.87 14.21 27.05
C MET A 481 8.94 13.93 28.24
N LYS A 482 9.39 14.20 29.48
CA LYS A 482 8.72 13.87 30.74
C LYS A 482 8.58 12.36 31.01
N GLU A 483 9.42 11.54 30.36
CA GLU A 483 9.49 10.09 30.55
C GLU A 483 10.55 9.73 31.62
N TYR A 484 10.35 10.23 32.83
CA TYR A 484 11.38 10.18 33.89
C TYR A 484 11.80 8.76 34.29
N ASP A 485 10.88 7.79 34.25
CA ASP A 485 11.16 6.39 34.59
C ASP A 485 12.07 5.74 33.54
N LYS A 486 11.75 5.93 32.25
CA LYS A 486 12.58 5.46 31.13
C LYS A 486 13.93 6.15 31.09
N ALA A 487 13.97 7.44 31.46
CA ALA A 487 15.21 8.19 31.62
C ALA A 487 16.06 7.60 32.76
N LEU A 488 15.46 7.30 33.92
CA LEU A 488 16.13 6.69 35.07
C LEU A 488 16.75 5.34 34.70
N GLU A 489 15.98 4.46 34.06
CA GLU A 489 16.47 3.17 33.55
C GLU A 489 17.65 3.39 32.59
N THR A 490 17.52 4.31 31.65
CA THR A 490 18.59 4.62 30.69
C THR A 490 19.86 5.11 31.39
N TYR A 491 19.76 6.02 32.35
CA TYR A 491 20.93 6.46 33.11
C TYR A 491 21.55 5.33 33.94
N GLN A 492 20.73 4.47 34.56
CA GLN A 492 21.21 3.30 35.30
C GLN A 492 21.92 2.30 34.40
N THR A 493 21.41 2.03 33.19
CA THR A 493 22.12 1.19 32.22
C THR A 493 23.47 1.77 31.82
N GLY A 494 23.57 3.10 31.63
CA GLY A 494 24.84 3.79 31.40
C GLY A 494 25.80 3.69 32.59
N LEU A 495 25.30 3.84 33.82
CA LEU A 495 26.07 3.69 35.06
C LEU A 495 26.56 2.25 35.27
N GLY A 496 25.89 1.26 34.68
CA GLY A 496 26.37 -0.12 34.65
C GLY A 496 27.72 -0.27 33.92
N TYR A 497 28.00 0.59 32.94
CA TYR A 497 29.29 0.63 32.23
C TYR A 497 30.30 1.55 32.91
N GLU A 498 29.88 2.77 33.32
CA GLU A 498 30.71 3.72 34.07
C GLU A 498 30.03 4.18 35.37
N PRO A 499 30.26 3.48 36.51
CA PRO A 499 29.55 3.75 37.77
C PRO A 499 29.83 5.12 38.40
N GLN A 500 30.95 5.77 38.06
CA GLN A 500 31.37 7.05 38.65
C GLN A 500 31.11 8.27 37.75
N ASN A 501 30.38 8.09 36.64
CA ASN A 501 30.13 9.17 35.70
C ASN A 501 29.17 10.23 36.30
N GLN A 502 29.69 11.43 36.57
CA GLN A 502 28.93 12.52 37.20
C GLN A 502 27.73 12.96 36.35
N GLU A 503 27.83 12.98 35.02
CA GLU A 503 26.73 13.42 34.14
C GLU A 503 25.51 12.49 34.25
N LEU A 504 25.76 11.19 34.35
CA LEU A 504 24.70 10.19 34.56
C LEU A 504 24.15 10.21 35.99
N LEU A 505 25.01 10.36 37.01
CA LEU A 505 24.58 10.48 38.41
C LEU A 505 23.68 11.71 38.60
N ASP A 506 24.04 12.85 38.03
CA ASP A 506 23.22 14.06 38.02
C ASP A 506 21.90 13.85 37.26
N GLY A 507 21.93 13.07 36.18
CA GLY A 507 20.74 12.64 35.44
C GLY A 507 19.79 11.82 36.31
N VAL A 508 20.30 10.82 37.04
CA VAL A 508 19.56 10.01 38.01
C VAL A 508 18.95 10.88 39.09
N GLN A 509 19.73 11.77 39.73
CA GLN A 509 19.25 12.65 40.78
C GLN A 509 18.11 13.56 40.29
N ARG A 510 18.24 14.12 39.08
CA ARG A 510 17.18 14.92 38.45
C ARG A 510 15.92 14.11 38.21
N CYS A 511 16.02 12.89 37.69
CA CYS A 511 14.87 12.01 37.46
C CYS A 511 14.17 11.67 38.78
N VAL A 512 14.93 11.23 39.80
CA VAL A 512 14.40 10.87 41.12
C VAL A 512 13.71 12.07 41.79
N SER A 513 14.29 13.26 41.69
CA SER A 513 13.67 14.49 42.22
C SER A 513 12.31 14.77 41.57
N GLN A 514 12.20 14.62 40.24
CA GLN A 514 10.94 14.80 39.53
C GLN A 514 9.91 13.72 39.88
N ILE A 515 10.33 12.44 39.92
CA ILE A 515 9.45 11.33 40.33
C ILE A 515 8.94 11.53 41.77
N ASN A 516 9.79 11.97 42.69
CA ASN A 516 9.38 12.24 44.08
C ASN A 516 8.41 13.42 44.20
N LYS A 517 8.60 14.50 43.42
CA LYS A 517 7.62 15.61 43.34
C LYS A 517 6.27 15.12 42.82
N MET A 518 6.29 14.22 41.83
CA MET A 518 5.08 13.63 41.26
C MET A 518 4.33 12.76 42.25
N ASN A 519 5.05 11.90 42.98
CA ASN A 519 4.47 11.02 44.00
C ASN A 519 3.87 11.80 45.18
N ARG A 520 4.38 13.01 45.46
CA ARG A 520 3.83 13.90 46.52
C ARG A 520 2.53 14.61 46.13
N GLY A 521 2.10 14.51 44.88
CA GLY A 521 0.86 15.14 44.40
C GLY A 521 1.00 16.61 44.02
N ASP A 522 2.22 17.12 43.83
CA ASP A 522 2.50 18.51 43.42
C ASP A 522 2.25 18.77 41.92
N LEU A 523 1.67 17.81 41.18
CA LEU A 523 1.36 17.93 39.76
C LEU A 523 0.14 18.80 39.52
N SER A 524 0.19 19.67 38.51
CA SER A 524 -1.02 20.32 38.01
C SER A 524 -1.96 19.27 37.41
N GLY A 525 -3.28 19.48 37.53
CA GLY A 525 -4.28 18.55 36.99
C GLY A 525 -4.19 18.35 35.47
N GLU A 526 -3.55 19.27 34.74
CA GLU A 526 -3.31 19.15 33.30
C GLU A 526 -2.10 18.24 33.00
N GLU A 527 -1.01 18.36 33.76
CA GLU A 527 0.19 17.53 33.57
C GLU A 527 -0.08 16.05 33.90
N LEU A 528 -0.93 15.78 34.88
CA LEU A 528 -1.35 14.41 35.20
C LEU A 528 -2.16 13.79 34.04
N LYS A 529 -3.08 14.55 33.43
CA LYS A 529 -3.88 14.09 32.30
C LYS A 529 -3.03 13.83 31.05
N GLU A 530 -2.09 14.72 30.74
CA GLU A 530 -1.18 14.54 29.61
C GLU A 530 -0.34 13.26 29.77
N ARG A 531 0.13 12.98 30.99
CA ARG A 531 0.90 11.78 31.29
C ARG A 531 0.05 10.52 31.20
N GLN A 532 -1.17 10.52 31.74
CA GLN A 532 -2.11 9.41 31.59
C GLN A 532 -2.40 9.13 30.11
N ALA A 533 -2.61 10.18 29.29
CA ALA A 533 -2.85 10.02 27.86
C ALA A 533 -1.64 9.39 27.14
N LYS A 534 -0.41 9.84 27.44
CA LYS A 534 0.82 9.24 26.90
C LYS A 534 1.03 7.80 27.36
N ALA A 535 0.78 7.52 28.64
CA ALA A 535 0.89 6.16 29.17
C ALA A 535 -0.13 5.21 28.54
N MET A 536 -1.35 5.69 28.23
CA MET A 536 -2.36 4.90 27.51
C MET A 536 -1.98 4.61 26.06
N GLN A 537 -1.04 5.36 25.47
CA GLN A 537 -0.48 5.07 24.14
C GLN A 537 0.69 4.09 24.19
N ASP A 538 1.25 3.82 25.37
CA ASP A 538 2.37 2.90 25.53
C ASP A 538 1.88 1.44 25.44
N PRO A 539 2.37 0.63 24.47
CA PRO A 539 1.99 -0.77 24.34
C PRO A 539 2.28 -1.61 25.59
N GLU A 540 3.32 -1.27 26.35
CA GLU A 540 3.67 -1.98 27.57
C GLU A 540 2.62 -1.75 28.66
N ILE A 541 2.19 -0.50 28.84
CA ILE A 541 1.13 -0.14 29.79
C ILE A 541 -0.21 -0.74 29.38
N GLN A 542 -0.56 -0.73 28.09
CA GLN A 542 -1.75 -1.42 27.59
C GLN A 542 -1.69 -2.93 27.85
N GLY A 543 -0.52 -3.54 27.71
CA GLY A 543 -0.27 -4.93 28.08
C GLY A 543 -0.53 -5.19 29.56
N ILE A 544 -0.06 -4.31 30.44
CA ILE A 544 -0.31 -4.41 31.88
C ILE A 544 -1.80 -4.24 32.20
N LEU A 545 -2.51 -3.30 31.57
CA LEU A 545 -3.95 -3.07 31.81
C LEU A 545 -4.87 -4.14 31.20
N SER A 546 -4.40 -4.90 30.21
CA SER A 546 -5.13 -6.01 29.60
C SER A 546 -4.92 -7.34 30.31
N ASP A 547 -3.87 -7.45 31.14
CA ASP A 547 -3.59 -8.62 31.96
C ASP A 547 -4.75 -8.89 32.95
N PRO A 548 -5.43 -10.05 32.86
CA PRO A 548 -6.54 -10.41 33.76
C PRO A 548 -6.14 -10.41 35.23
N VAL A 549 -4.92 -10.84 35.56
CA VAL A 549 -4.41 -10.84 36.93
C VAL A 549 -4.26 -9.41 37.43
N MET A 550 -3.71 -8.53 36.60
CA MET A 550 -3.51 -7.14 36.97
C MET A 550 -4.84 -6.39 37.11
N ARG A 551 -5.84 -6.67 36.26
CA ARG A 551 -7.19 -6.13 36.41
C ARG A 551 -7.80 -6.52 37.75
N GLN A 552 -7.69 -7.79 38.14
CA GLN A 552 -8.18 -8.25 39.43
C GLN A 552 -7.45 -7.54 40.58
N VAL A 553 -6.12 -7.39 40.51
CA VAL A 553 -5.34 -6.68 41.53
C VAL A 553 -5.77 -5.21 41.63
N LEU A 554 -6.06 -4.54 40.52
CA LEU A 554 -6.56 -3.15 40.52
C LEU A 554 -7.97 -3.04 41.13
N THR A 555 -8.85 -4.01 40.87
CA THR A 555 -10.17 -4.10 41.51
C THR A 555 -10.03 -4.34 43.01
N ASP A 556 -9.16 -5.27 43.43
CA ASP A 556 -8.87 -5.56 44.84
C ASP A 556 -8.30 -4.32 45.54
N PHE A 557 -7.53 -3.48 44.85
CA PHE A 557 -7.04 -2.19 45.38
C PHE A 557 -8.17 -1.18 45.67
N GLN A 558 -9.30 -1.26 44.96
CA GLN A 558 -10.47 -0.39 45.17
C GLN A 558 -11.44 -0.98 46.20
N GLU A 559 -11.62 -2.30 46.21
CA GLU A 559 -12.67 -2.98 46.98
C GLU A 559 -12.16 -3.70 48.23
N ASN A 560 -10.91 -4.17 48.25
CA ASN A 560 -10.37 -4.99 49.34
C ASN A 560 -8.87 -4.72 49.65
N PRO A 561 -8.57 -3.77 50.56
CA PRO A 561 -7.20 -3.38 50.90
C PRO A 561 -6.31 -4.52 51.42
N LYS A 562 -6.89 -5.59 52.00
CA LYS A 562 -6.13 -6.74 52.50
C LYS A 562 -5.65 -7.66 51.37
N ALA A 563 -6.52 -7.93 50.40
CA ALA A 563 -6.16 -8.71 49.21
C ALA A 563 -5.13 -7.95 48.35
N ALA A 564 -5.29 -6.63 48.22
CA ALA A 564 -4.32 -5.75 47.56
C ALA A 564 -2.91 -5.85 48.15
N GLN A 565 -2.76 -5.86 49.48
CA GLN A 565 -1.47 -6.03 50.15
C GLN A 565 -0.82 -7.40 49.90
N GLU A 566 -1.61 -8.44 49.69
CA GLU A 566 -1.11 -9.78 49.41
C GLU A 566 -0.52 -9.87 48.00
N HIS A 567 -1.18 -9.24 47.01
CA HIS A 567 -0.65 -9.12 45.65
C HIS A 567 0.66 -8.33 45.59
N MET A 568 0.84 -7.33 46.46
CA MET A 568 2.10 -6.56 46.52
C MET A 568 3.32 -7.38 46.99
N LYS A 569 3.11 -8.55 47.63
CA LYS A 569 4.23 -9.42 48.02
C LYS A 569 4.91 -10.06 46.80
N ASN A 570 4.23 -10.12 45.65
CA ASN A 570 4.80 -10.64 44.42
C ASN A 570 5.66 -9.55 43.73
N PRO A 571 6.98 -9.74 43.55
CA PRO A 571 7.86 -8.75 42.94
C PRO A 571 7.45 -8.37 41.50
N MET A 572 6.91 -9.31 40.73
CA MET A 572 6.47 -9.04 39.36
C MET A 572 5.22 -8.15 39.33
N VAL A 573 4.26 -8.40 40.23
CA VAL A 573 3.05 -7.58 40.35
C VAL A 573 3.40 -6.19 40.87
N MET A 574 4.31 -6.11 41.84
CA MET A 574 4.79 -4.84 42.38
C MET A 574 5.50 -3.99 41.31
N GLY A 575 6.33 -4.59 40.45
CA GLY A 575 6.95 -3.88 39.32
C GLY A 575 5.92 -3.34 38.31
N LYS A 576 4.87 -4.11 38.00
CA LYS A 576 3.77 -3.66 37.14
C LYS A 576 2.98 -2.51 37.78
N ILE A 577 2.69 -2.61 39.08
CA ILE A 577 2.01 -1.54 39.85
C ILE A 577 2.88 -0.28 39.86
N GLN A 578 4.19 -0.39 40.11
CA GLN A 578 5.09 0.76 40.08
C GLN A 578 5.08 1.47 38.73
N LYS A 579 5.05 0.73 37.61
CA LYS A 579 4.90 1.30 36.27
C LYS A 579 3.55 2.00 36.06
N LEU A 580 2.46 1.49 36.62
CA LEU A 580 1.14 2.14 36.56
C LEU A 580 1.05 3.38 37.45
N VAL A 581 1.70 3.35 38.62
CA VAL A 581 1.79 4.48 39.54
C VAL A 581 2.65 5.57 38.92
N SER A 582 3.79 5.20 38.35
CA SER A 582 4.67 6.14 37.67
C SER A 582 3.99 6.71 36.42
N ALA A 583 3.21 5.93 35.67
CA ALA A 583 2.35 6.40 34.59
C ALA A 583 1.23 7.36 35.04
N GLY A 584 0.99 7.52 36.35
CA GLY A 584 -0.08 8.34 36.90
C GLY A 584 -1.48 7.73 36.75
N ILE A 585 -1.58 6.44 36.40
CA ILE A 585 -2.84 5.71 36.22
C ILE A 585 -3.38 5.26 37.58
N VAL A 586 -2.50 4.82 38.48
CA VAL A 586 -2.84 4.36 39.83
C VAL A 586 -2.29 5.37 40.84
N GLN A 587 -3.15 5.88 41.72
CA GLN A 587 -2.72 6.67 42.87
C GLN A 587 -2.77 5.77 44.12
N VAL A 588 -1.60 5.49 44.70
CA VAL A 588 -1.54 4.85 46.02
C VAL A 588 -1.74 5.96 47.05
N ARG A 589 -2.91 6.00 47.68
CA ARG A 589 -3.22 6.93 48.78
C ARG A 589 -2.93 6.31 50.13
#